data_AF-A0A7J3MJM1-F1
#
_entry.id   AF-A0A7J3MJM1-F1
#
_cell.length_a   1.000
_cell.length_b   1.000
_cell.length_c   1.000
_cell.angle_alpha   90.00
_cell.angle_beta   90.00
_cell.angle_gamma   90.00
#
_symmetry.space_group_name_H-M   'P 1'
#
loop_
_entity.id
_entity.type
_entity.pdbx_description
1 polymer ?
#
loop_
_entity_poly.entity_id
_entity_poly.type
_entity_poly.pdbx_seq_one_letter_code
_entity_poly.pdbx_strand_id
1 'polypeptide(L)'
;MVISLQTLFVKTLMRLNPPWAILMIISGVLLIITILTPRVFQLRIEEGGSPRVYPIPDVYTFNDVIVVCLLSISFGYSMFRAIVVEEKHPLLGRLGVSELLRLLKPDELKIYETIRSSGVILQSELIEKTGFSTTKVSQALSLLEAYGLIEKKKKGRENVLRVVEEKS
;
A
#
# COMPACT_ATOMS: atom_id res chain seq x y z
N MET A 1 20.96 3.03 13.22
CA MET A 1 19.71 3.64 12.73
C MET A 1 19.90 4.11 11.29
N VAL A 2 20.22 3.18 10.38
CA VAL A 2 20.39 3.42 8.94
C VAL A 2 19.80 2.19 8.25
N ILE A 3 18.51 1.94 8.46
CA ILE A 3 17.81 0.92 7.68
C ILE A 3 17.60 1.57 6.33
N SER A 4 18.41 1.11 5.39
CA SER A 4 18.71 1.74 4.11
C SER A 4 17.44 2.11 3.34
N LEU A 5 17.26 3.40 3.04
CA LEU A 5 16.16 3.94 2.24
C LEU A 5 15.97 3.17 0.91
N GLN A 6 17.07 2.63 0.38
CA GLN A 6 17.13 1.74 -0.78
C GLN A 6 16.31 0.46 -0.59
N THR A 7 16.39 -0.18 0.59
CA THR A 7 15.66 -1.43 0.89
C THR A 7 14.17 -1.20 1.04
N LEU A 8 13.76 -0.05 1.59
CA LEU A 8 12.36 0.32 1.71
C LEU A 8 11.76 0.57 0.32
N PHE A 9 12.51 1.25 -0.55
CA PHE A 9 12.08 1.55 -1.93
C PHE A 9 11.91 0.27 -2.76
N VAL A 10 12.89 -0.63 -2.75
CA VAL A 10 12.82 -1.90 -3.49
C VAL A 10 11.69 -2.79 -2.98
N LYS A 11 11.51 -2.88 -1.65
CA LYS A 11 10.43 -3.68 -1.05
C LYS A 11 9.05 -3.10 -1.37
N THR A 12 8.94 -1.78 -1.42
CA THR A 12 7.70 -1.08 -1.83
C THR A 12 7.38 -1.37 -3.30
N LEU A 13 8.39 -1.31 -4.17
CA LEU A 13 8.24 -1.56 -5.61
C LEU A 13 7.82 -3.01 -5.92
N MET A 14 8.37 -3.99 -5.20
CA MET A 14 8.11 -5.42 -5.40
C MET A 14 6.73 -5.86 -4.88
N ARG A 15 6.06 -5.04 -4.04
CA ARG A 15 4.73 -5.31 -3.46
C ARG A 15 3.56 -4.69 -4.24
N LEU A 16 3.85 -3.81 -5.21
CA LEU A 16 2.84 -3.23 -6.10
C LEU A 16 2.46 -4.24 -7.20
N ASN A 17 1.18 -4.28 -7.61
CA ASN A 17 0.83 -5.04 -8.81
C ASN A 17 1.67 -4.53 -9.99
N PRO A 18 2.20 -5.42 -10.85
CA PRO A 18 3.13 -5.06 -11.91
C PRO A 18 2.72 -3.81 -12.73
N PRO A 19 1.45 -3.60 -13.14
CA PRO A 19 1.09 -2.40 -13.92
C PRO A 19 1.28 -1.08 -13.18
N TRP A 20 1.04 -1.02 -11.86
CA TRP A 20 1.13 0.22 -11.09
C TRP A 20 2.59 0.59 -10.76
N ALA A 21 3.43 -0.42 -10.50
CA ALA A 21 4.87 -0.23 -10.33
C ALA A 21 5.52 0.30 -11.62
N ILE A 22 5.15 -0.28 -12.76
CA ILE A 22 5.60 0.15 -14.08
C ILE A 22 5.18 1.62 -14.34
N LEU A 23 3.93 1.97 -14.04
CA LEU A 23 3.44 3.34 -14.18
C LEU A 23 4.21 4.35 -13.30
N MET A 24 4.56 3.96 -12.07
CA MET A 24 5.36 4.79 -11.17
C MET A 24 6.78 5.05 -11.73
N ILE A 25 7.44 4.01 -12.23
CA ILE A 25 8.78 4.11 -12.83
C ILE A 25 8.74 4.99 -14.08
N ILE A 26 7.78 4.75 -15.00
CA ILE A 26 7.62 5.51 -16.23
C ILE A 26 7.38 6.99 -15.93
N SER A 27 6.49 7.30 -14.98
CA SER A 27 6.21 8.68 -14.57
C SER A 27 7.47 9.38 -14.04
N GLY A 28 8.22 8.71 -13.16
CA GLY A 28 9.47 9.27 -12.61
C GLY A 28 10.52 9.52 -13.68
N VAL A 29 10.71 8.59 -14.61
CA VAL A 29 11.67 8.73 -15.73
C VAL A 29 11.28 9.89 -16.64
N LEU A 30 10.00 10.02 -16.99
CA LEU A 30 9.51 11.12 -17.82
C LEU A 30 9.66 12.48 -17.12
N LEU A 31 9.44 12.54 -15.81
CA LEU A 31 9.62 13.75 -15.02
C LEU A 31 11.09 14.20 -15.04
N ILE A 32 12.02 13.25 -14.83
CA ILE A 32 13.46 13.52 -14.89
C ILE A 32 13.87 14.00 -16.29
N ILE A 33 13.39 13.36 -17.35
CA ILE A 33 13.67 13.79 -18.73
C ILE A 33 13.10 15.19 -18.99
N THR A 34 11.88 15.47 -18.54
CA THR A 34 11.23 16.78 -18.72
C THR A 34 12.00 17.89 -18.02
N ILE A 35 12.56 17.64 -16.83
CA ILE A 35 13.43 18.59 -16.13
C ILE A 35 14.76 18.78 -16.87
N LEU A 36 15.34 17.71 -17.43
CA LEU A 36 16.65 17.77 -18.09
C LEU A 36 16.60 18.34 -19.51
N THR A 37 15.45 18.33 -20.18
CA THR A 37 15.30 18.84 -21.55
C THR A 37 14.33 20.03 -21.60
N PRO A 38 14.77 21.27 -21.30
CA PRO A 38 13.96 22.45 -21.55
C PRO A 38 13.69 22.57 -23.06
N ARG A 39 12.42 22.58 -23.47
CA ARG A 39 12.04 22.77 -24.88
C ARG A 39 11.91 24.27 -25.16
N VAL A 40 12.88 24.82 -25.90
CA VAL A 40 13.04 26.27 -26.11
C VAL A 40 12.53 26.70 -27.49
N PHE A 41 11.58 27.65 -27.56
CA PHE A 41 11.15 28.27 -28.83
C PHE A 41 10.76 29.75 -28.67
N GLN A 42 11.31 30.64 -29.52
CA GLN A 42 10.75 31.97 -29.84
C GLN A 42 10.94 32.31 -31.33
N LEU A 43 9.92 32.93 -31.93
CA LEU A 43 9.93 33.51 -33.28
C LEU A 43 10.12 35.02 -33.17
N ARG A 44 11.27 35.55 -33.60
CA ARG A 44 11.45 37.00 -33.79
C ARG A 44 11.36 37.30 -35.28
N ILE A 45 10.31 38.02 -35.67
CA ILE A 45 10.14 38.56 -37.02
C ILE A 45 11.04 39.80 -37.09
N GLU A 46 12.19 39.69 -37.74
CA GLU A 46 12.91 40.89 -38.17
C GLU A 46 12.14 41.49 -39.35
N GLU A 47 11.81 42.78 -39.26
CA GLU A 47 11.27 43.54 -40.38
C GLU A 47 12.27 43.47 -41.56
N GLY A 48 11.99 42.58 -42.52
CA GLY A 48 12.69 42.50 -43.80
C GLY A 48 13.67 41.34 -44.03
N GLY A 49 13.78 40.33 -43.14
CA GLY A 49 14.71 39.21 -43.31
C GLY A 49 14.15 37.83 -42.92
N SER A 50 14.68 36.76 -43.55
CA SER A 50 14.28 35.36 -43.30
C SER A 50 14.39 35.01 -41.81
N PRO A 51 13.37 34.39 -41.20
CA PRO A 51 13.30 34.19 -39.76
C PRO A 51 14.45 33.29 -39.27
N ARG A 52 15.35 33.85 -38.46
CA ARG A 52 16.39 33.09 -37.75
C ARG A 52 15.94 32.80 -36.33
N VAL A 53 16.00 31.53 -35.94
CA VAL A 53 15.60 31.03 -34.63
C VAL A 53 16.81 31.00 -33.71
N TYR A 54 16.76 31.71 -32.58
CA TYR A 54 17.80 31.68 -31.55
C TYR A 54 17.26 31.06 -30.25
N PRO A 55 17.89 30.00 -29.72
CA PRO A 55 17.54 29.45 -28.41
C PRO A 55 18.13 30.31 -27.28
N ILE A 56 17.29 30.80 -26.37
CA ILE A 56 17.75 31.39 -25.10
C ILE A 56 17.93 30.25 -24.10
N PRO A 57 19.11 30.08 -23.48
CA PRO A 57 19.32 29.06 -22.46
C PRO A 57 18.43 29.31 -21.22
N ASP A 58 18.00 28.23 -20.55
CA ASP A 58 17.49 28.23 -19.16
C ASP A 58 16.07 28.74 -18.85
N VAL A 59 15.16 28.80 -19.83
CA VAL A 59 13.75 29.18 -19.55
C VAL A 59 12.79 28.02 -19.78
N TYR A 60 12.09 27.59 -18.72
CA TYR A 60 11.01 26.60 -18.79
C TYR A 60 9.74 27.21 -19.40
N THR A 61 9.06 26.46 -20.27
CA THR A 61 7.78 26.90 -20.82
C THR A 61 6.63 26.61 -19.84
N PHE A 62 5.52 27.37 -19.96
CA PHE A 62 4.30 27.10 -19.19
C PHE A 62 3.81 25.65 -19.34
N ASN A 63 4.01 25.05 -20.51
CA ASN A 63 3.64 23.66 -20.78
C ASN A 63 4.49 22.67 -19.98
N ASP A 64 5.79 22.90 -19.86
CA ASP A 64 6.69 22.03 -19.09
C ASP A 64 6.29 22.03 -17.60
N VAL A 65 5.93 23.20 -17.07
CA VAL A 65 5.44 23.33 -15.69
C VAL A 65 4.15 22.55 -15.46
N ILE A 66 3.19 22.61 -16.41
CA ILE A 66 1.94 21.86 -16.32
C ILE A 66 2.20 20.34 -16.34
N VAL A 67 3.09 19.87 -17.22
CA VAL A 67 3.44 18.45 -17.31
C VAL A 67 4.11 17.95 -16.03
N VAL A 68 5.04 18.73 -15.45
CA VAL A 68 5.70 18.40 -14.19
C VAL A 68 4.70 18.32 -13.03
N CYS A 69 3.72 19.23 -12.97
CA CYS A 69 2.67 19.21 -11.96
C CYS A 69 1.82 17.92 -12.05
N LEU A 70 1.38 17.54 -13.24
CA LEU A 70 0.55 16.34 -13.45
C LEU A 70 1.31 15.04 -13.12
N LEU A 71 2.60 14.96 -13.51
CA LEU A 71 3.45 13.81 -13.20
C LEU A 71 3.70 13.68 -11.69
N SER A 72 3.91 14.80 -11.00
CA SER A 72 4.13 14.84 -9.55
C SER A 72 2.90 14.35 -8.77
N ILE A 73 1.70 14.77 -9.18
CA ILE A 73 0.45 14.31 -8.55
C ILE A 73 0.25 12.81 -8.78
N SER A 74 0.49 12.33 -10.00
CA SER A 74 0.34 10.91 -10.36
C SER A 74 1.34 10.02 -9.62
N PHE A 75 2.59 10.48 -9.50
CA PHE A 75 3.64 9.79 -8.75
C PHE A 75 3.33 9.77 -7.25
N GLY A 76 2.89 10.91 -6.69
CA GLY A 76 2.46 11.02 -5.31
C GLY A 76 1.30 10.09 -4.96
N TYR A 77 0.29 9.98 -5.82
CA TYR A 77 -0.83 9.06 -5.62
C TYR A 77 -0.39 7.59 -5.59
N SER A 78 0.49 7.22 -6.53
CA SER A 78 1.05 5.85 -6.60
C SER A 78 1.89 5.51 -5.37
N MET A 79 2.74 6.44 -4.93
CA MET A 79 3.58 6.29 -3.75
C MET A 79 2.75 6.22 -2.46
N PHE A 80 1.73 7.07 -2.32
CA PHE A 80 0.83 7.06 -1.17
C PHE A 80 0.09 5.74 -1.05
N ARG A 81 -0.39 5.18 -2.17
CA ARG A 81 -1.00 3.84 -2.21
C ARG A 81 -0.04 2.75 -1.76
N ALA A 82 1.23 2.82 -2.17
CA ALA A 82 2.21 1.80 -1.82
C ALA A 82 2.55 1.78 -0.30
N ILE A 83 2.58 2.96 0.32
CA ILE A 83 2.82 3.13 1.76
C ILE A 83 1.58 2.74 2.58
N VAL A 84 0.39 3.21 2.21
CA VAL A 84 -0.85 2.97 2.98
C VAL A 84 -1.35 1.53 2.86
N VAL A 85 -0.92 0.77 1.84
CA VAL A 85 -1.09 -0.69 1.79
C VAL A 85 -0.10 -1.38 2.75
N GLU A 86 0.31 -0.70 3.83
CA GLU A 86 1.05 -1.28 4.95
C GLU A 86 0.41 -2.61 5.34
N GLU A 87 1.26 -3.63 5.46
CA GLU A 87 0.86 -4.99 5.77
C GLU A 87 -0.07 -4.95 6.98
N LYS A 88 -1.32 -5.34 6.79
CA LYS A 88 -2.26 -5.45 7.91
C LYS A 88 -1.71 -6.38 9.00
N HIS A 89 -0.76 -7.26 8.67
CA HIS A 89 -0.23 -8.25 9.60
C HIS A 89 1.30 -8.45 9.45
N PRO A 90 2.12 -7.53 9.99
CA PRO A 90 3.59 -7.64 9.93
C PRO A 90 4.14 -8.80 10.77
N LEU A 91 3.33 -9.38 11.67
CA LEU A 91 3.73 -10.46 12.57
C LEU A 91 3.60 -11.84 11.92
N LEU A 92 2.52 -12.12 11.19
CA LEU A 92 2.35 -13.38 10.45
C LEU A 92 3.43 -13.59 9.38
N GLY A 93 3.88 -12.52 8.72
CA GLY A 93 4.95 -12.60 7.73
C GLY A 93 6.36 -12.75 8.33
N ARG A 94 6.52 -12.49 9.64
CA ARG A 94 7.82 -12.59 10.35
C ARG A 94 7.94 -13.85 11.19
N LEU A 95 6.82 -14.35 11.72
CA LEU A 95 6.71 -15.51 12.59
C LEU A 95 5.66 -16.44 11.97
N GLY A 96 6.00 -17.72 11.79
CA GLY A 96 5.07 -18.69 11.23
C GLY A 96 3.82 -18.87 12.11
N VAL A 97 2.71 -19.31 11.50
CA VAL A 97 1.44 -19.57 12.21
C VAL A 97 1.65 -20.44 13.46
N SER A 98 2.51 -21.45 13.37
CA SER A 98 2.82 -22.38 14.46
C SER A 98 3.50 -21.71 15.66
N GLU A 99 4.34 -20.69 15.45
CA GLU A 99 4.99 -19.95 16.53
C GLU A 99 4.00 -19.00 17.21
N LEU A 100 3.15 -18.32 16.43
CA LEU A 100 2.11 -17.45 16.97
C LEU A 100 1.11 -18.24 17.84
N LEU A 101 0.74 -19.46 17.41
CA LEU A 101 -0.14 -20.34 18.20
C LEU A 101 0.46 -20.76 19.54
N ARG A 102 1.79 -20.82 19.66
CA ARG A 102 2.47 -21.14 20.94
C ARG A 102 2.47 -19.97 21.92
N LEU A 103 2.33 -18.74 21.42
CA LEU A 103 2.27 -17.53 22.24
C LEU A 103 0.86 -17.26 22.78
N LEU A 104 -0.15 -17.89 22.19
CA LEU A 104 -1.54 -17.73 22.59
C LEU A 104 -1.85 -18.41 23.92
N LYS A 105 -2.72 -17.78 24.70
CA LYS A 105 -3.29 -18.40 25.90
C LYS A 105 -4.25 -19.54 25.51
N PRO A 106 -4.49 -20.52 26.40
CA PRO A 106 -5.41 -21.63 26.13
C PRO A 106 -6.83 -21.15 25.75
N ASP A 107 -7.31 -20.07 26.36
CA ASP A 107 -8.62 -19.46 26.03
C ASP A 107 -8.65 -18.90 24.60
N GLU A 108 -7.56 -18.25 24.17
CA GLU A 108 -7.43 -17.63 22.84
C GLU A 108 -7.26 -18.69 21.75
N LEU A 109 -6.51 -19.76 22.06
CA LEU A 109 -6.34 -20.92 21.19
C LEU A 109 -7.69 -21.58 20.88
N LYS A 110 -8.51 -21.78 21.91
CA LYS A 110 -9.87 -22.34 21.74
C LYS A 110 -10.74 -21.48 20.83
N ILE A 111 -10.65 -20.16 20.96
CA ILE A 111 -11.37 -19.21 20.08
C ILE A 111 -10.88 -19.36 18.64
N TYR A 112 -9.56 -19.39 18.43
CA TYR A 112 -8.97 -19.54 17.10
C TYR A 112 -9.38 -20.86 16.43
N GLU A 113 -9.32 -21.98 17.14
CA GLU A 113 -9.72 -23.30 16.64
C GLU A 113 -11.22 -23.35 16.28
N THR A 114 -12.06 -22.64 17.03
CA THR A 114 -13.50 -22.54 16.75
C THR A 114 -13.76 -21.79 15.44
N ILE A 115 -13.00 -20.72 15.17
CA ILE A 115 -13.06 -19.96 13.92
C ILE A 115 -12.48 -20.80 12.77
N ARG A 116 -11.36 -21.50 13.00
CA ARG A 116 -10.69 -22.35 12.01
C ARG A 116 -11.56 -23.53 11.56
N SER A 117 -12.24 -24.18 12.48
CA SER A 117 -13.15 -25.29 12.19
C SER A 117 -14.45 -24.85 11.50
N SER A 118 -14.96 -23.65 11.82
CA SER A 118 -16.17 -23.11 11.17
C SER A 118 -15.86 -22.41 9.83
N GLY A 119 -14.61 -22.02 9.59
CA GLY A 119 -14.13 -21.31 8.39
C GLY A 119 -14.57 -19.85 8.34
N VAL A 120 -15.88 -19.61 8.37
CA VAL A 120 -16.50 -18.28 8.47
C VAL A 120 -17.56 -18.32 9.57
N ILE A 121 -17.40 -17.49 10.59
CA ILE A 121 -18.32 -17.46 11.75
C ILE A 121 -18.67 -16.02 12.13
N LEU A 122 -19.89 -15.81 12.62
CA LEU A 122 -20.29 -14.53 13.18
C LEU A 122 -19.74 -14.37 14.61
N GLN A 123 -19.42 -13.14 15.01
CA GLN A 123 -18.95 -12.88 16.37
C GLN A 123 -19.99 -13.32 17.43
N SER A 124 -21.29 -13.19 17.13
CA SER A 124 -22.39 -13.62 18.00
C SER A 124 -22.39 -15.16 18.16
N GLU A 125 -22.31 -15.89 17.05
CA GLU A 125 -22.21 -17.37 17.05
C GLU A 125 -20.95 -17.87 17.76
N LEU A 126 -19.84 -17.14 17.65
CA LEU A 126 -18.60 -17.46 18.35
C LEU A 126 -18.78 -17.37 19.87
N ILE A 127 -19.46 -16.34 20.37
CA ILE A 127 -19.75 -16.17 21.80
C ILE A 127 -20.59 -17.33 22.32
N GLU A 128 -21.62 -17.74 21.55
CA GLU A 128 -22.48 -18.87 21.91
C GLU A 128 -21.71 -20.21 21.95
N LYS A 129 -20.84 -20.45 20.96
CA LYS A 129 -20.04 -21.70 20.90
C LYS A 129 -18.95 -21.78 21.96
N THR A 130 -18.31 -20.67 22.29
CA THR A 130 -17.18 -20.68 23.23
C THR A 130 -17.62 -20.48 24.68
N GLY A 131 -18.80 -19.89 24.91
CA GLY A 131 -19.32 -19.57 26.25
C GLY A 131 -18.52 -18.48 26.98
N PHE A 132 -17.73 -17.70 26.25
CA PHE A 132 -16.91 -16.62 26.82
C PHE A 132 -17.67 -15.30 26.83
N SER A 133 -17.31 -14.39 27.73
CA SER A 133 -17.93 -13.06 27.75
C SER A 133 -17.60 -12.25 26.50
N THR A 134 -18.52 -11.38 26.09
CA THR A 134 -18.38 -10.49 24.91
C THR A 134 -17.07 -9.70 24.94
N THR A 135 -16.67 -9.22 26.12
CA THR A 135 -15.41 -8.49 26.32
C THR A 135 -14.18 -9.36 26.08
N LYS A 136 -14.16 -10.59 26.61
CA LYS A 136 -13.05 -11.53 26.42
C LYS A 136 -12.90 -11.93 24.95
N VAL A 137 -14.02 -12.23 24.29
CA VAL A 137 -14.02 -12.55 22.85
C VAL A 137 -13.51 -11.34 22.05
N SER A 138 -14.00 -10.13 22.34
CA SER A 138 -13.52 -8.94 21.63
C SER A 138 -12.02 -8.69 21.83
N GLN A 139 -11.48 -8.92 23.03
CA GLN A 139 -10.04 -8.78 23.29
C GLN A 139 -9.22 -9.83 22.53
N ALA A 140 -9.64 -11.10 22.59
CA ALA A 140 -8.97 -12.19 21.89
C ALA A 140 -8.99 -11.97 20.37
N LEU A 141 -10.12 -11.49 19.82
CA LEU A 141 -10.22 -11.17 18.40
C LEU A 141 -9.29 -10.01 18.01
N SER A 142 -9.19 -8.96 18.82
CA SER A 142 -8.24 -7.87 18.56
C SER A 142 -6.78 -8.36 18.58
N LEU A 143 -6.43 -9.29 19.48
CA LEU A 143 -5.10 -9.89 19.53
C LEU A 143 -4.82 -10.79 18.31
N LEU A 144 -5.76 -11.66 17.96
CA LEU A 144 -5.67 -12.53 16.79
C LEU A 144 -5.59 -11.73 15.47
N GLU A 145 -6.32 -10.62 15.38
CA GLU A 145 -6.24 -9.66 14.28
C GLU A 145 -4.88 -8.94 14.28
N ALA A 146 -4.37 -8.52 15.45
CA ALA A 146 -3.03 -7.93 15.52
C ALA A 146 -1.92 -8.91 15.07
N TYR A 147 -2.06 -10.20 15.38
CA TYR A 147 -1.16 -11.26 14.91
C TYR A 147 -1.38 -11.62 13.44
N GLY A 148 -2.55 -11.31 12.87
CA GLY A 148 -2.90 -11.64 11.49
C GLY A 148 -3.41 -13.03 11.24
N LEU A 149 -3.78 -13.73 12.29
CA LEU A 149 -4.37 -15.06 12.19
C LEU A 149 -5.82 -15.00 11.70
N ILE A 150 -6.51 -13.86 11.88
CA ILE A 150 -7.90 -13.67 11.48
C ILE A 150 -8.13 -12.31 10.81
N GLU A 151 -9.13 -12.28 9.94
CA GLU A 151 -9.67 -11.07 9.34
C GLU A 151 -11.09 -10.80 9.85
N LYS A 152 -11.33 -9.54 10.25
CA LYS A 152 -12.64 -9.04 10.63
C LYS A 152 -13.26 -8.23 9.49
N LYS A 153 -14.41 -8.68 8.99
CA LYS A 153 -15.21 -7.93 8.00
C LYS A 153 -16.57 -7.59 8.56
N LYS A 154 -16.95 -6.31 8.47
CA LYS A 154 -18.27 -5.86 8.90
C LYS A 154 -19.33 -6.31 7.89
N LYS A 155 -20.38 -6.99 8.36
CA LYS A 155 -21.54 -7.40 7.56
C LYS A 155 -22.81 -6.93 8.26
N GLY A 156 -23.34 -5.78 7.82
CA GLY A 156 -24.51 -5.15 8.44
C GLY A 156 -24.22 -4.68 9.87
N ARG A 157 -24.95 -5.24 10.84
CA ARG A 157 -24.80 -4.94 12.29
C ARG A 157 -23.79 -5.83 13.00
N GLU A 158 -23.32 -6.90 12.35
CA GLU A 158 -22.43 -7.88 12.97
C GLU A 158 -21.07 -7.93 12.26
N ASN A 159 -20.10 -8.54 12.95
CA ASN A 159 -18.77 -8.78 12.42
C ASN A 159 -18.65 -10.25 12.02
N VAL A 160 -18.27 -10.47 10.76
CA VAL A 160 -17.90 -11.78 10.23
C VAL A 160 -16.41 -11.97 10.43
N LEU A 161 -16.04 -13.15 10.93
CA LEU A 161 -14.68 -13.55 11.23
C LEU A 161 -14.28 -14.68 10.29
N ARG A 162 -13.08 -14.58 9.74
CA ARG A 162 -12.49 -15.60 8.87
C ARG A 162 -11.01 -15.78 9.23
N VAL A 163 -10.51 -17.00 9.16
CA VAL A 163 -9.06 -17.27 9.28
C VAL A 163 -8.35 -16.77 8.02
N VAL A 164 -7.22 -16.08 8.21
CA VAL A 164 -6.31 -15.78 7.11
C VAL A 164 -5.60 -17.09 6.77
N GLU A 165 -6.06 -17.77 5.72
CA GLU A 165 -5.37 -18.95 5.22
C GLU A 165 -4.02 -18.50 4.66
N GLU A 166 -2.95 -19.04 5.27
CA GLU A 166 -1.61 -18.95 4.72
C GLU A 166 -1.66 -19.59 3.33
N LYS A 167 -1.50 -18.77 2.28
CA LYS A 167 -1.40 -19.26 0.90
C LYS A 167 -0.10 -20.07 0.82
N SER A 168 -0.24 -21.39 0.93
CA SER A 168 0.84 -22.34 0.66
C SER A 168 1.29 -22.29 -0.79
#